data_AF-A0A973TVM5-F1
#
_entry.id   AF-A0A973TVM5-F1
#
_cell.length_a   1.000
_cell.length_b   1.000
_cell.length_c   1.000
_cell.angle_alpha   90.00
_cell.angle_beta   90.00
_cell.angle_gamma   90.00
#
_symmetry.space_group_name_H-M   'P 1'
#
loop_
_entity.id
_entity.type
_entity.pdbx_description
1 polymer ?
#
loop_
_entity_poly.entity_id
_entity_poly.type
_entity_poly.pdbx_seq_one_letter_code
_entity_poly.pdbx_strand_id
1 'polypeptide(L)'
;PDAVDRVLDHPSVGAWATRTALALRRGAAARPSELAFTAAAAAVRAGVPVDLEFPPVEVFSLPSLGVVVGPGLAYEPLPEIELGGFSVQVDLWAGGGVPDGLSVVSEVDLPWWRDALAAAWDLLDRDHPDLAAEIAEVVSVVTPMPPSPAGTSSATVADAFGCVFLSPMPDAEALAVTLMHEAQHSKLVGLMDLFALVEPGGEALFYAPWREDPRPAAGLLHGTYAHLGVARFWRSRPGPAAQVEYARWRSAALVTAETLLAGDELTPTGTRFVTELATVLRAWCAEPLPPSAEAVAAAEAAAHQSRWQATNGPLPHRSRLSRP
;
A
#
# COMPACT_ATOMS: atom_id res chain seq x y z
N PRO A 1 -1.29 -6.05 26.94
CA PRO A 1 -1.01 -7.51 26.97
C PRO A 1 -1.07 -8.03 25.55
N ASP A 2 -0.17 -8.92 25.14
CA ASP A 2 0.01 -9.32 23.73
C ASP A 2 -1.29 -9.72 23.02
N ALA A 3 -2.24 -10.34 23.75
CA ALA A 3 -3.56 -10.70 23.24
C ALA A 3 -4.42 -9.50 22.80
N VAL A 4 -4.34 -8.38 23.53
CA VAL A 4 -5.03 -7.12 23.21
C VAL A 4 -4.34 -6.42 22.06
N ASP A 5 -3.00 -6.37 22.10
CA ASP A 5 -2.19 -5.69 21.09
C ASP A 5 -2.43 -6.33 19.71
N ARG A 6 -2.44 -7.67 19.61
CA ARG A 6 -2.79 -8.39 18.37
C ARG A 6 -4.18 -8.06 17.80
N VAL A 7 -5.15 -7.72 18.65
CA VAL A 7 -6.49 -7.32 18.17
C VAL A 7 -6.49 -5.87 17.72
N LEU A 8 -5.87 -4.98 18.49
CA LEU A 8 -5.81 -3.55 18.18
C LEU A 8 -4.97 -3.26 16.93
N ASP A 9 -3.92 -4.04 16.72
CA ASP A 9 -3.05 -3.97 15.55
C ASP A 9 -3.68 -4.61 14.30
N HIS A 10 -4.84 -5.26 14.43
CA HIS A 10 -5.53 -5.80 13.28
C HIS A 10 -6.05 -4.64 12.40
N PRO A 11 -5.73 -4.61 11.08
CA PRO A 11 -6.03 -3.46 10.23
C PRO A 11 -7.50 -3.01 10.18
N SER A 12 -8.44 -3.96 10.30
CA SER A 12 -9.87 -3.63 10.35
C SER A 12 -10.28 -2.82 11.58
N VAL A 13 -9.55 -2.95 12.71
CA VAL A 13 -9.78 -2.14 13.92
C VAL A 13 -9.33 -0.71 13.70
N GLY A 14 -8.13 -0.50 13.14
CA GLY A 14 -7.64 0.83 12.77
C GLY A 14 -8.62 1.56 11.83
N ALA A 15 -9.15 0.83 10.84
CA ALA A 15 -10.06 1.37 9.84
C ALA A 15 -11.38 1.79 10.48
N TRP A 16 -11.97 0.90 11.27
CA TRP A 16 -13.20 1.20 12.01
C TRP A 16 -13.02 2.36 12.98
N ALA A 17 -11.96 2.34 13.80
CA ALA A 17 -11.74 3.32 14.86
C ALA A 17 -11.53 4.72 14.28
N THR A 18 -10.68 4.85 13.26
CA THR A 18 -10.37 6.12 12.60
C THR A 18 -11.60 6.71 11.94
N ARG A 19 -12.34 5.92 11.16
CA ARG A 19 -13.55 6.39 10.47
C ARG A 19 -14.65 6.76 11.45
N THR A 20 -14.87 5.95 12.49
CA THR A 20 -15.84 6.23 13.55
C THR A 20 -15.52 7.55 14.26
N ALA A 21 -14.25 7.75 14.65
CA ALA A 21 -13.82 9.00 15.30
C ALA A 21 -14.02 10.23 14.39
N LEU A 22 -13.63 10.14 13.12
CA LEU A 22 -13.82 11.22 12.16
C LEU A 22 -15.29 11.53 11.89
N ALA A 23 -16.13 10.51 11.74
CA ALA A 23 -17.56 10.67 11.55
C ALA A 23 -18.23 11.35 12.75
N LEU A 24 -17.91 10.90 13.97
CA LEU A 24 -18.39 11.53 15.21
C LEU A 24 -17.97 13.00 15.31
N ARG A 25 -16.70 13.32 15.01
CA ARG A 25 -16.21 14.72 15.01
C ARG A 25 -16.94 15.60 13.99
N ARG A 26 -17.39 15.03 12.88
CA ARG A 26 -18.13 15.74 11.82
C ARG A 26 -19.65 15.76 12.06
N GLY A 27 -20.14 15.14 13.13
CA GLY A 27 -21.59 14.98 13.36
C GLY A 27 -22.27 14.07 12.32
N ALA A 28 -21.52 13.20 11.67
CA ALA A 28 -22.02 12.23 10.70
C ALA A 28 -22.40 10.90 11.37
N ALA A 29 -23.11 10.03 10.65
CA ALA A 29 -23.43 8.68 11.10
C ALA A 29 -22.14 7.88 11.35
N ALA A 30 -22.04 7.26 12.53
CA ALA A 30 -20.87 6.51 12.98
C ALA A 30 -21.31 5.22 13.71
N ARG A 31 -20.37 4.30 13.95
CA ARG A 31 -20.66 2.99 14.55
C ARG A 31 -19.83 2.67 15.81
N PRO A 32 -19.89 3.51 16.86
CA PRO A 32 -19.10 3.30 18.08
C PRO A 32 -19.44 2.01 18.83
N SER A 33 -20.66 1.48 18.67
CA SER A 33 -21.10 0.22 19.31
C SER A 33 -20.37 -1.02 18.77
N GLU A 34 -19.76 -0.95 17.58
CA GLU A 34 -18.94 -2.04 17.03
C GLU A 34 -17.64 -2.26 17.84
N LEU A 35 -17.30 -1.35 18.79
CA LEU A 35 -16.26 -1.57 19.79
C LEU A 35 -16.46 -2.89 20.56
N ALA A 36 -17.72 -3.31 20.76
CA ALA A 36 -18.05 -4.56 21.44
C ALA A 36 -17.41 -5.77 20.74
N PHE A 37 -17.31 -5.78 19.40
CA PHE A 37 -16.67 -6.88 18.66
C PHE A 37 -15.16 -6.92 18.88
N THR A 38 -14.51 -5.75 18.95
CA THR A 38 -13.09 -5.63 19.28
C THR A 38 -12.83 -6.09 20.71
N ALA A 39 -13.65 -5.66 21.67
CA ALA A 39 -13.55 -6.08 23.07
C ALA A 39 -13.78 -7.60 23.23
N ALA A 40 -14.74 -8.17 22.50
CA ALA A 40 -15.01 -9.60 22.50
C ALA A 40 -13.82 -10.40 21.95
N ALA A 41 -13.22 -9.95 20.83
CA ALA A 41 -12.04 -10.60 20.27
C ALA A 41 -10.85 -10.58 21.25
N ALA A 42 -10.62 -9.45 21.93
CA ALA A 42 -9.59 -9.33 22.94
C ALA A 42 -9.84 -10.25 24.15
N ALA A 43 -11.08 -10.32 24.63
CA ALA A 43 -11.47 -11.19 25.73
C ALA A 43 -11.29 -12.68 25.40
N VAL A 44 -11.72 -13.10 24.20
CA VAL A 44 -11.53 -14.48 23.70
C VAL A 44 -10.05 -14.83 23.62
N ARG A 45 -9.21 -13.95 23.05
CA ARG A 45 -7.75 -14.17 22.98
C ARG A 45 -7.07 -14.20 24.34
N ALA A 46 -7.53 -13.37 25.28
CA ALA A 46 -6.99 -13.32 26.62
C ALA A 46 -7.50 -14.44 27.54
N GLY A 47 -8.52 -15.21 27.11
CA GLY A 47 -9.19 -16.20 27.95
C GLY A 47 -9.91 -15.59 29.16
N VAL A 48 -10.37 -14.33 29.03
CA VAL A 48 -11.00 -13.58 30.11
C VAL A 48 -12.51 -13.56 29.92
N PRO A 49 -13.32 -13.93 30.93
CA PRO A 49 -14.77 -13.81 30.84
C PRO A 49 -15.19 -12.33 30.84
N VAL A 50 -16.14 -11.99 29.97
CA VAL A 50 -16.70 -10.65 29.86
C VAL A 50 -18.18 -10.74 29.49
N ASP A 51 -18.98 -9.83 30.02
CA ASP A 51 -20.37 -9.60 29.59
C ASP A 51 -20.39 -8.36 28.69
N LEU A 52 -20.81 -8.52 27.42
CA LEU A 52 -20.83 -7.47 26.40
C LEU A 52 -22.21 -7.38 25.75
N GLU A 53 -22.62 -6.15 25.43
CA GLU A 53 -23.80 -5.88 24.60
C GLU A 53 -23.36 -5.62 23.16
N PHE A 54 -23.89 -6.39 22.21
CA PHE A 54 -23.57 -6.25 20.79
C PHE A 54 -24.66 -5.48 20.04
N PRO A 55 -24.30 -4.63 19.06
CA PRO A 55 -25.29 -4.07 18.15
C PRO A 55 -25.95 -5.17 17.30
N PRO A 56 -27.20 -4.99 16.86
CA PRO A 56 -27.91 -5.99 16.08
C PRO A 56 -27.30 -6.09 14.67
N VAL A 57 -26.58 -7.16 14.39
CA VAL A 57 -25.99 -7.47 13.08
C VAL A 57 -26.11 -8.97 12.80
N GLU A 58 -26.33 -9.32 11.54
CA GLU A 58 -26.43 -10.73 11.11
C GLU A 58 -25.07 -11.38 10.91
N VAL A 59 -24.06 -10.60 10.52
CA VAL A 59 -22.68 -11.03 10.30
C VAL A 59 -21.75 -10.01 10.94
N PHE A 60 -20.79 -10.47 11.74
CA PHE A 60 -19.78 -9.59 12.32
C PHE A 60 -18.40 -10.24 12.34
N SER A 61 -17.38 -9.41 12.23
CA SER A 61 -15.99 -9.84 12.38
C SER A 61 -15.56 -9.69 13.85
N LEU A 62 -14.85 -10.69 14.35
CA LEU A 62 -14.03 -10.62 15.55
C LEU A 62 -12.59 -10.42 15.05
N PRO A 63 -12.06 -9.18 15.12
CA PRO A 63 -10.77 -8.85 14.49
C PRO A 63 -9.67 -9.80 14.94
N SER A 64 -8.82 -10.19 14.00
CA SER A 64 -7.78 -11.22 14.12
C SER A 64 -8.25 -12.66 14.38
N LEU A 65 -9.53 -12.92 14.67
CA LEU A 65 -10.03 -14.26 14.99
C LEU A 65 -10.82 -14.88 13.85
N GLY A 66 -11.87 -14.23 13.37
CA GLY A 66 -12.85 -14.87 12.50
C GLY A 66 -14.11 -14.07 12.30
N VAL A 67 -15.04 -14.67 11.58
CA VAL A 67 -16.38 -14.13 11.29
C VAL A 67 -17.40 -14.95 12.06
N VAL A 68 -18.44 -14.29 12.56
CA VAL A 68 -19.58 -14.93 13.22
C VAL A 68 -20.85 -14.62 12.44
N VAL A 69 -21.64 -15.66 12.16
CA VAL A 69 -22.86 -15.57 11.35
C VAL A 69 -24.09 -16.02 12.14
N GLY A 70 -25.12 -15.18 12.09
CA GLY A 70 -26.48 -15.46 12.52
C GLY A 70 -26.70 -15.56 14.04
N PRO A 71 -27.95 -15.79 14.48
CA PRO A 71 -28.30 -15.92 15.89
C PRO A 71 -27.73 -17.19 16.54
N GLY A 72 -27.25 -18.15 15.73
CA GLY A 72 -26.62 -19.38 16.18
C GLY A 72 -25.13 -19.25 16.49
N LEU A 73 -24.53 -18.07 16.28
CA LEU A 73 -23.10 -17.80 16.49
C LEU A 73 -22.20 -18.81 15.75
N ALA A 74 -22.54 -19.12 14.49
CA ALA A 74 -21.68 -19.96 13.66
C ALA A 74 -20.36 -19.22 13.42
N TYR A 75 -19.24 -19.83 13.85
CA TYR A 75 -17.93 -19.20 13.80
C TYR A 75 -17.07 -19.79 12.68
N GLU A 76 -16.52 -18.91 11.86
CA GLU A 76 -15.58 -19.23 10.80
C GLU A 76 -14.25 -18.50 11.08
N PRO A 77 -13.14 -19.21 11.34
CA PRO A 77 -11.87 -18.57 11.62
C PRO A 77 -11.32 -17.85 10.38
N LEU A 78 -10.68 -16.70 10.58
CA LEU A 78 -9.95 -16.04 9.51
C LEU A 78 -8.76 -16.93 9.09
N PRO A 79 -8.62 -17.27 7.79
CA PRO A 79 -7.51 -18.08 7.33
C PRO A 79 -6.15 -17.42 7.59
N GLU A 80 -5.16 -18.20 7.98
CA GLU A 80 -3.77 -17.76 8.14
C GLU A 80 -2.88 -18.56 7.18
N ILE A 81 -1.98 -17.86 6.48
CA ILE A 81 -1.03 -18.42 5.53
C ILE A 81 0.37 -18.21 6.11
N GLU A 82 1.05 -19.32 6.39
CA GLU A 82 2.44 -19.35 6.87
C GLU A 82 3.41 -19.24 5.70
N LEU A 83 4.35 -18.30 5.78
CA LEU A 83 5.32 -17.96 4.75
C LEU A 83 6.72 -17.89 5.37
N GLY A 84 7.39 -19.05 5.47
CA GLY A 84 8.83 -19.17 5.68
C GLY A 84 9.51 -18.19 6.67
N GLY A 85 8.87 -17.84 7.80
CA GLY A 85 9.41 -16.87 8.77
C GLY A 85 8.41 -15.82 9.26
N PHE A 86 7.27 -15.65 8.58
CA PHE A 86 6.14 -14.83 9.04
C PHE A 86 4.81 -15.41 8.56
N SER A 87 3.69 -14.93 9.09
CA SER A 87 2.35 -15.32 8.66
C SER A 87 1.55 -14.10 8.19
N VAL A 88 0.66 -14.31 7.23
CA VAL A 88 -0.35 -13.32 6.83
C VAL A 88 -1.73 -13.88 7.03
N GLN A 89 -2.62 -13.05 7.58
CA GLN A 89 -4.03 -13.39 7.68
C GLN A 89 -4.76 -12.97 6.40
N VAL A 90 -5.72 -13.79 5.97
CA VAL A 90 -6.60 -13.46 4.85
C VAL A 90 -7.92 -12.96 5.41
N ASP A 91 -8.24 -11.69 5.17
CA ASP A 91 -9.51 -11.09 5.61
C ASP A 91 -10.31 -10.58 4.42
N LEU A 92 -11.55 -11.06 4.28
CA LEU A 92 -12.51 -10.67 3.25
C LEU A 92 -13.44 -9.54 3.70
N TRP A 93 -13.27 -9.04 4.93
CA TRP A 93 -14.09 -7.98 5.51
C TRP A 93 -15.58 -8.34 5.51
N ALA A 94 -15.91 -9.61 5.78
CA ALA A 94 -17.29 -10.11 5.77
C ALA A 94 -18.18 -9.44 6.83
N GLY A 95 -17.59 -8.90 7.91
CA GLY A 95 -18.27 -8.06 8.90
C GLY A 95 -18.57 -6.63 8.41
N GLY A 96 -18.23 -6.30 7.16
CA GLY A 96 -18.34 -4.96 6.60
C GLY A 96 -17.12 -4.09 6.91
N GLY A 97 -17.25 -2.78 6.63
CA GLY A 97 -16.17 -1.82 6.87
C GLY A 97 -15.09 -1.79 5.79
N VAL A 98 -15.32 -2.42 4.64
CA VAL A 98 -14.45 -2.28 3.46
C VAL A 98 -14.24 -0.79 3.15
N PRO A 99 -13.01 -0.33 2.92
CA PRO A 99 -12.74 1.06 2.55
C PRO A 99 -13.53 1.50 1.31
N ASP A 100 -14.01 2.75 1.32
CA ASP A 100 -14.76 3.32 0.20
C ASP A 100 -13.98 3.23 -1.12
N GLY A 101 -14.66 2.80 -2.19
CA GLY A 101 -14.07 2.66 -3.52
C GLY A 101 -13.25 1.37 -3.73
N LEU A 102 -13.09 0.53 -2.69
CA LEU A 102 -12.54 -0.81 -2.84
C LEU A 102 -13.65 -1.86 -2.94
N SER A 103 -13.35 -2.93 -3.66
CA SER A 103 -14.19 -4.12 -3.75
C SER A 103 -13.37 -5.33 -3.32
N VAL A 104 -13.98 -6.19 -2.52
CA VAL A 104 -13.37 -7.43 -2.00
C VAL A 104 -14.16 -8.62 -2.50
N VAL A 105 -13.52 -9.78 -2.62
CA VAL A 105 -14.21 -11.02 -3.01
C VAL A 105 -15.04 -11.55 -1.85
N SER A 106 -16.16 -12.22 -2.15
CA SER A 106 -16.98 -12.90 -1.15
C SER A 106 -16.47 -14.30 -0.80
N GLU A 107 -15.67 -14.90 -1.68
CA GLU A 107 -15.06 -16.22 -1.53
C GLU A 107 -13.61 -16.17 -1.99
N VAL A 108 -12.76 -16.96 -1.35
CA VAL A 108 -11.32 -16.99 -1.62
C VAL A 108 -10.83 -18.40 -1.93
N ASP A 109 -10.09 -18.53 -3.03
CA ASP A 109 -9.31 -19.74 -3.32
C ASP A 109 -8.05 -19.75 -2.45
N LEU A 110 -8.18 -20.22 -1.21
CA LEU A 110 -7.08 -20.29 -0.25
C LEU A 110 -5.90 -21.16 -0.72
N PRO A 111 -6.11 -22.35 -1.33
CA PRO A 111 -5.02 -23.09 -1.94
C PRO A 111 -4.21 -22.24 -2.93
N TRP A 112 -4.87 -21.56 -3.86
CA TRP A 112 -4.18 -20.71 -4.83
C TRP A 112 -3.42 -19.56 -4.16
N TRP A 113 -4.04 -18.84 -3.21
CA TRP A 113 -3.38 -17.74 -2.51
C TRP A 113 -2.18 -18.20 -1.69
N ARG A 114 -2.28 -19.37 -1.05
CA ARG A 114 -1.16 -19.98 -0.33
C ARG A 114 0.01 -20.26 -1.25
N ASP A 115 -0.24 -20.89 -2.39
CA ASP A 115 0.81 -21.24 -3.36
C ASP A 115 1.43 -19.98 -4.00
N ALA A 116 0.61 -18.99 -4.34
CA ALA A 116 1.07 -17.74 -4.94
C ALA A 116 1.92 -16.92 -3.97
N LEU A 117 1.46 -16.74 -2.72
CA LEU A 117 2.20 -16.00 -1.69
C LEU A 117 3.48 -16.73 -1.29
N ALA A 118 3.46 -18.06 -1.17
CA ALA A 118 4.66 -18.85 -0.90
C ALA A 118 5.70 -18.69 -2.02
N ALA A 119 5.30 -18.78 -3.29
CA ALA A 119 6.22 -18.60 -4.41
C ALA A 119 6.81 -17.18 -4.49
N ALA A 120 6.00 -16.15 -4.18
CA ALA A 120 6.47 -14.76 -4.11
C ALA A 120 7.42 -14.56 -2.92
N TRP A 121 7.12 -15.17 -1.77
CA TRP A 121 7.96 -15.09 -0.59
C TRP A 121 9.31 -15.78 -0.78
N ASP A 122 9.33 -16.97 -1.38
CA ASP A 122 10.58 -17.68 -1.70
C ASP A 122 11.49 -16.85 -2.63
N LEU A 123 10.93 -16.01 -3.49
CA LEU A 123 11.68 -15.05 -4.30
C LEU A 123 12.23 -13.92 -3.44
N LEU A 124 11.39 -13.31 -2.60
CA LEU A 124 11.77 -12.20 -1.72
C LEU A 124 12.86 -12.63 -0.72
N ASP A 125 12.69 -13.75 -0.04
CA ASP A 125 13.64 -14.24 0.97
C ASP A 125 15.01 -14.55 0.35
N ARG A 126 15.03 -15.18 -0.83
CA ARG A 126 16.27 -15.54 -1.53
C ARG A 126 16.98 -14.35 -2.15
N ASP A 127 16.25 -13.50 -2.86
CA ASP A 127 16.85 -12.47 -3.74
C ASP A 127 16.83 -11.07 -3.09
N HIS A 128 16.01 -10.86 -2.05
CA HIS A 128 15.77 -9.57 -1.40
C HIS A 128 15.51 -9.67 0.12
N PRO A 129 16.41 -10.28 0.94
CA PRO A 129 16.14 -10.56 2.35
C PRO A 129 15.79 -9.31 3.18
N ASP A 130 16.42 -8.16 2.90
CA ASP A 130 16.07 -6.89 3.56
C ASP A 130 14.63 -6.46 3.25
N LEU A 131 14.18 -6.67 2.01
CA LEU A 131 12.82 -6.34 1.57
C LEU A 131 11.80 -7.32 2.15
N ALA A 132 12.16 -8.60 2.25
CA ALA A 132 11.34 -9.59 2.93
C ALA A 132 11.14 -9.20 4.40
N ALA A 133 12.21 -8.85 5.12
CA ALA A 133 12.12 -8.37 6.49
C ALA A 133 11.25 -7.11 6.61
N GLU A 134 11.41 -6.12 5.71
CA GLU A 134 10.54 -4.94 5.67
C GLU A 134 9.06 -5.29 5.47
N ILE A 135 8.73 -6.26 4.60
CA ILE A 135 7.35 -6.70 4.36
C ILE A 135 6.80 -7.45 5.58
N ALA A 136 7.55 -8.36 6.19
CA ALA A 136 7.11 -9.13 7.36
C ALA A 136 6.77 -8.23 8.56
N GLU A 137 7.45 -7.10 8.71
CA GLU A 137 7.18 -6.15 9.79
C GLU A 137 5.96 -5.26 9.53
N VAL A 138 5.62 -5.01 8.25
CA VAL A 138 4.58 -4.03 7.89
C VAL A 138 3.28 -4.71 7.48
N VAL A 139 3.32 -5.87 6.83
CA VAL A 139 2.15 -6.54 6.25
C VAL A 139 1.72 -7.69 7.14
N SER A 140 0.51 -7.58 7.69
CA SER A 140 -0.11 -8.62 8.53
C SER A 140 -1.35 -9.23 7.91
N VAL A 141 -2.02 -8.50 7.00
CA VAL A 141 -3.26 -8.94 6.34
C VAL A 141 -3.19 -8.78 4.83
N VAL A 142 -3.64 -9.80 4.12
CA VAL A 142 -3.94 -9.74 2.68
C VAL A 142 -5.46 -9.79 2.50
N THR A 143 -5.99 -8.85 1.73
CA THR A 143 -7.41 -8.83 1.35
C THR A 143 -7.55 -9.04 -0.17
N PRO A 144 -7.99 -10.23 -0.60
CA PRO A 144 -8.23 -10.51 -2.00
C PRO A 144 -9.31 -9.62 -2.64
N MET A 145 -8.99 -9.06 -3.80
CA MET A 145 -9.87 -8.25 -4.64
C MET A 145 -10.20 -8.99 -5.94
N PRO A 146 -11.36 -8.69 -6.58
CA PRO A 146 -11.59 -9.11 -7.95
C PRO A 146 -10.57 -8.46 -8.90
N PRO A 147 -10.22 -9.12 -10.02
CA PRO A 147 -9.42 -8.49 -11.07
C PRO A 147 -10.09 -7.23 -11.61
N SER A 148 -9.30 -6.23 -12.00
CA SER A 148 -9.81 -5.04 -12.66
C SER A 148 -9.91 -5.26 -14.18
N PRO A 149 -10.77 -4.51 -14.90
CA PRO A 149 -10.78 -4.53 -16.37
C PRO A 149 -9.44 -4.12 -17.00
N ALA A 150 -8.59 -3.41 -16.26
CA ALA A 150 -7.25 -2.98 -16.68
C ALA A 150 -6.15 -4.03 -16.36
N GLY A 151 -6.53 -5.19 -15.82
CA GLY A 151 -5.61 -6.24 -15.38
C GLY A 151 -5.51 -6.29 -13.86
N THR A 152 -4.28 -6.38 -13.36
CA THR A 152 -3.98 -6.48 -11.93
C THR A 152 -4.25 -5.16 -11.19
N SER A 153 -4.72 -5.26 -9.96
CA SER A 153 -4.95 -4.10 -9.08
C SER A 153 -4.48 -4.40 -7.67
N SER A 154 -3.92 -3.40 -7.03
CA SER A 154 -3.59 -3.41 -5.61
C SER A 154 -3.94 -2.07 -4.96
N ALA A 155 -4.08 -2.07 -3.64
CA ALA A 155 -4.26 -0.86 -2.88
C ALA A 155 -3.77 -1.01 -1.44
N THR A 156 -3.33 0.12 -0.89
CA THR A 156 -3.10 0.34 0.54
C THR A 156 -3.98 1.49 0.98
N VAL A 157 -4.64 1.34 2.12
CA VAL A 157 -5.49 2.38 2.71
C VAL A 157 -4.90 2.80 4.04
N ALA A 158 -4.80 4.11 4.26
CA ALA A 158 -4.09 4.65 5.41
C ALA A 158 -4.68 4.20 6.76
N ASP A 159 -6.01 4.13 6.85
CA ASP A 159 -6.69 3.72 8.07
C ASP A 159 -6.71 2.19 8.28
N ALA A 160 -6.34 1.39 7.28
CA ALA A 160 -6.15 -0.06 7.37
C ALA A 160 -4.66 -0.43 7.31
N PHE A 161 -3.85 0.22 8.15
CA PHE A 161 -2.39 0.01 8.18
C PHE A 161 -2.05 -1.47 8.35
N GLY A 162 -1.15 -1.98 7.48
CA GLY A 162 -0.74 -3.38 7.44
C GLY A 162 -1.66 -4.34 6.68
N CYS A 163 -2.75 -3.82 6.10
CA CYS A 163 -3.58 -4.54 5.13
C CYS A 163 -3.18 -4.19 3.70
N VAL A 164 -2.92 -5.22 2.89
CA VAL A 164 -2.67 -5.08 1.46
C VAL A 164 -3.83 -5.68 0.68
N PHE A 165 -4.51 -4.86 -0.11
CA PHE A 165 -5.57 -5.31 -0.98
C PHE A 165 -4.99 -5.72 -2.34
N LEU A 166 -5.27 -6.94 -2.81
CA LEU A 166 -4.61 -7.52 -3.98
C LEU A 166 -5.58 -8.30 -4.85
N SER A 167 -5.59 -8.04 -6.16
CA SER A 167 -6.13 -8.99 -7.13
C SER A 167 -5.14 -10.13 -7.37
N PRO A 168 -5.58 -11.28 -7.93
CA PRO A 168 -4.67 -12.29 -8.44
C PRO A 168 -3.62 -11.72 -9.40
N MET A 169 -2.35 -12.06 -9.18
CA MET A 169 -1.21 -11.64 -10.00
C MET A 169 -0.82 -12.75 -10.98
N PRO A 170 -0.26 -12.40 -12.16
CA PRO A 170 0.04 -13.37 -13.21
C PRO A 170 1.15 -14.36 -12.83
N ASP A 171 2.10 -13.94 -11.98
CA ASP A 171 3.20 -14.76 -11.51
C ASP A 171 3.75 -14.27 -10.15
N ALA A 172 4.67 -15.05 -9.57
CA ALA A 172 5.28 -14.78 -8.27
C ALA A 172 6.10 -13.48 -8.24
N GLU A 173 6.69 -13.08 -9.37
CA GLU A 173 7.50 -11.87 -9.47
C GLU A 173 6.64 -10.61 -9.47
N ALA A 174 5.54 -10.63 -10.22
CA ALA A 174 4.51 -9.60 -10.20
C ALA A 174 3.89 -9.45 -8.80
N LEU A 175 3.65 -10.56 -8.10
CA LEU A 175 3.17 -10.53 -6.72
C LEU A 175 4.22 -9.97 -5.75
N ALA A 176 5.48 -10.41 -5.85
CA ALA A 176 6.57 -9.94 -4.99
C ALA A 176 6.81 -8.43 -5.13
N VAL A 177 6.87 -7.91 -6.38
CA VAL A 177 7.05 -6.46 -6.60
C VAL A 177 5.83 -5.67 -6.13
N THR A 178 4.63 -6.23 -6.24
CA THR A 178 3.41 -5.57 -5.75
C THR A 178 3.36 -5.53 -4.23
N LEU A 179 3.67 -6.63 -3.53
CA LEU A 179 3.77 -6.64 -2.06
C LEU A 179 4.77 -5.61 -1.55
N MET A 180 5.92 -5.50 -2.22
CA MET A 180 6.90 -4.46 -1.94
C MET A 180 6.36 -3.05 -2.17
N HIS A 181 5.67 -2.82 -3.29
CA HIS A 181 5.06 -1.53 -3.62
C HIS A 181 4.08 -1.07 -2.52
N GLU A 182 3.19 -1.96 -2.12
CA GLU A 182 2.17 -1.68 -1.10
C GLU A 182 2.77 -1.55 0.31
N ALA A 183 3.83 -2.31 0.63
CA ALA A 183 4.57 -2.15 1.89
C ALA A 183 5.23 -0.76 1.97
N GLN A 184 5.78 -0.23 0.87
CA GLN A 184 6.31 1.14 0.86
C GLN A 184 5.21 2.18 1.03
N HIS A 185 4.02 1.97 0.47
CA HIS A 185 2.87 2.84 0.74
C HIS A 185 2.51 2.84 2.24
N SER A 186 2.40 1.66 2.85
CA SER A 186 2.10 1.52 4.29
C SER A 186 3.14 2.22 5.16
N LYS A 187 4.43 2.00 4.90
CA LYS A 187 5.52 2.66 5.62
C LYS A 187 5.46 4.19 5.54
N LEU A 188 5.17 4.72 4.35
CA LEU A 188 5.04 6.18 4.18
C LEU A 188 3.78 6.73 4.85
N VAL A 189 2.64 6.02 4.80
CA VAL A 189 1.45 6.39 5.57
C VAL A 189 1.81 6.57 7.05
N GLY A 190 2.43 5.56 7.67
CA GLY A 190 2.80 5.62 9.08
C GLY A 190 3.76 6.77 9.39
N LEU A 191 4.69 7.07 8.48
CA LEU A 191 5.58 8.23 8.62
C LEU A 191 4.80 9.56 8.53
N MET A 192 3.84 9.67 7.60
CA MET A 192 3.06 10.88 7.37
C MET A 192 2.05 11.16 8.48
N ASP A 193 1.58 10.13 9.19
CA ASP A 193 0.77 10.28 10.39
C ASP A 193 1.55 10.90 11.56
N LEU A 194 2.86 10.63 11.64
CA LEU A 194 3.76 11.20 12.65
C LEU A 194 4.31 12.56 12.25
N PHE A 195 4.57 12.77 10.95
CA PHE A 195 5.20 13.96 10.43
C PHE A 195 4.48 14.44 9.16
N ALA A 196 3.90 15.63 9.21
CA ALA A 196 3.38 16.26 8.00
C ALA A 196 4.52 16.52 7.00
N LEU A 197 4.49 15.83 5.85
CA LEU A 197 5.49 15.98 4.78
C LEU A 197 5.00 16.90 3.64
N VAL A 198 3.69 17.07 3.52
CA VAL A 198 3.06 17.90 2.48
C VAL A 198 2.20 18.95 3.18
N GLU A 199 2.24 20.17 2.68
CA GLU A 199 1.43 21.28 3.16
C GLU A 199 -0.07 20.98 2.95
N PRO A 200 -0.94 21.26 3.94
CA PRO A 200 -2.37 21.02 3.81
C PRO A 200 -3.01 22.02 2.85
N GLY A 201 -4.02 21.57 2.10
CA GLY A 201 -4.87 22.46 1.30
C GLY A 201 -4.30 22.88 -0.06
N GLY A 202 -3.21 22.29 -0.52
CA GLY A 202 -2.71 22.49 -1.89
C GLY A 202 -3.62 21.84 -2.93
N GLU A 203 -4.05 22.60 -3.94
CA GLU A 203 -4.84 22.12 -5.08
C GLU A 203 -3.97 21.82 -6.32
N ALA A 204 -2.66 22.03 -6.22
CA ALA A 204 -1.72 21.79 -7.32
C ALA A 204 -1.75 20.30 -7.74
N LEU A 205 -1.86 20.09 -9.05
CA LEU A 205 -1.88 18.76 -9.67
C LEU A 205 -0.64 18.56 -10.52
N PHE A 206 -0.08 17.36 -10.41
CA PHE A 206 1.20 17.00 -11.00
C PHE A 206 1.10 15.78 -11.90
N TYR A 207 2.04 15.68 -12.83
CA TYR A 207 2.26 14.50 -13.64
C TYR A 207 2.87 13.36 -12.83
N ALA A 208 2.29 12.17 -12.96
CA ALA A 208 2.79 10.93 -12.39
C ALA A 208 3.16 9.95 -13.52
N PRO A 209 4.43 9.53 -13.69
CA PRO A 209 4.87 8.65 -14.79
C PRO A 209 4.33 7.21 -14.81
N TRP A 210 3.42 6.89 -13.89
CA TRP A 210 2.81 5.57 -13.68
C TRP A 210 1.28 5.60 -13.71
N ARG A 211 0.67 6.78 -13.95
CA ARG A 211 -0.78 6.96 -13.97
C ARG A 211 -1.20 7.94 -15.04
N GLU A 212 -2.42 7.74 -15.54
CA GLU A 212 -3.02 8.59 -16.57
C GLU A 212 -3.68 9.86 -15.98
N ASP A 213 -4.05 9.86 -14.68
CA ASP A 213 -4.63 11.01 -13.98
C ASP A 213 -3.57 11.89 -13.28
N PRO A 214 -3.77 13.23 -13.23
CA PRO A 214 -2.95 14.13 -12.43
C PRO A 214 -3.08 13.84 -10.94
N ARG A 215 -2.01 14.04 -10.16
CA ARG A 215 -1.95 13.72 -8.73
C ARG A 215 -1.72 14.95 -7.88
N PRO A 216 -2.39 15.10 -6.71
CA PRO A 216 -1.97 16.08 -5.72
C PRO A 216 -0.59 15.72 -5.16
N ALA A 217 0.11 16.68 -4.55
CA ALA A 217 1.48 16.50 -4.04
C ALA A 217 1.62 15.29 -3.09
N ALA A 218 0.68 15.09 -2.16
CA ALA A 218 0.65 13.90 -1.30
C ALA A 218 0.58 12.61 -2.12
N GLY A 219 -0.35 12.53 -3.07
CA GLY A 219 -0.48 11.37 -3.96
C GLY A 219 0.75 11.13 -4.84
N LEU A 220 1.46 12.19 -5.23
CA LEU A 220 2.72 12.09 -5.97
C LEU A 220 3.86 11.60 -5.08
N LEU A 221 3.96 12.08 -3.84
CA LEU A 221 4.94 11.62 -2.85
C LEU A 221 4.76 10.13 -2.54
N HIS A 222 3.51 9.68 -2.35
CA HIS A 222 3.19 8.26 -2.18
C HIS A 222 3.71 7.42 -3.34
N GLY A 223 3.39 7.81 -4.58
CA GLY A 223 3.88 7.09 -5.75
C GLY A 223 5.40 7.16 -5.90
N THR A 224 6.03 8.29 -5.60
CA THR A 224 7.49 8.46 -5.66
C THR A 224 8.21 7.47 -4.73
N TYR A 225 7.73 7.36 -3.49
CA TYR A 225 8.31 6.47 -2.49
C TYR A 225 8.05 4.99 -2.80
N ALA A 226 6.86 4.64 -3.30
CA ALA A 226 6.59 3.26 -3.75
C ALA A 226 7.47 2.84 -4.93
N HIS A 227 7.65 3.72 -5.93
CA HIS A 227 8.49 3.42 -7.10
C HIS A 227 9.99 3.47 -6.79
N LEU A 228 10.43 4.12 -5.71
CA LEU A 228 11.77 3.91 -5.14
C LEU A 228 11.94 2.43 -4.73
N GLY A 229 10.95 1.84 -4.05
CA GLY A 229 10.95 0.42 -3.70
C GLY A 229 10.95 -0.50 -4.92
N VAL A 230 10.14 -0.19 -5.93
CA VAL A 230 10.12 -0.92 -7.21
C VAL A 230 11.48 -0.83 -7.91
N ALA A 231 12.10 0.34 -7.97
CA ALA A 231 13.44 0.50 -8.51
C ALA A 231 14.47 -0.33 -7.73
N ARG A 232 14.40 -0.36 -6.38
CA ARG A 232 15.28 -1.19 -5.53
C ARG A 232 15.13 -2.68 -5.84
N PHE A 233 13.89 -3.16 -6.04
CA PHE A 233 13.61 -4.54 -6.43
C PHE A 233 14.30 -4.88 -7.76
N TRP A 234 14.09 -4.08 -8.81
CA TRP A 234 14.71 -4.36 -10.10
C TRP A 234 16.23 -4.17 -10.13
N ARG A 235 16.78 -3.31 -9.27
CA ARG A 235 18.22 -3.06 -9.16
C ARG A 235 19.02 -4.31 -8.81
N SER A 236 18.51 -5.19 -7.96
CA SER A 236 19.21 -6.43 -7.56
C SER A 236 18.90 -7.63 -8.46
N ARG A 237 17.96 -7.50 -9.40
CA ARG A 237 17.54 -8.57 -10.30
C ARG A 237 18.47 -8.65 -11.52
N PRO A 238 18.88 -9.86 -11.93
CA PRO A 238 19.70 -10.03 -13.12
C PRO A 238 18.85 -10.00 -14.40
N GLY A 239 19.50 -9.64 -15.51
CA GLY A 239 18.99 -9.84 -16.86
C GLY A 239 18.46 -8.57 -17.55
N PRO A 240 18.32 -8.61 -18.89
CA PRO A 240 17.98 -7.41 -19.67
C PRO A 240 16.63 -6.79 -19.33
N ALA A 241 15.60 -7.61 -19.03
CA ALA A 241 14.28 -7.10 -18.68
C ALA A 241 14.31 -6.33 -17.35
N ALA A 242 14.97 -6.87 -16.33
CA ALA A 242 15.15 -6.20 -15.04
C ALA A 242 15.92 -4.87 -15.17
N GLN A 243 16.91 -4.80 -16.08
CA GLN A 243 17.65 -3.56 -16.34
C GLN A 243 16.77 -2.47 -16.97
N VAL A 244 15.83 -2.83 -17.85
CA VAL A 244 14.84 -1.89 -18.41
C VAL A 244 13.93 -1.36 -17.31
N GLU A 245 13.38 -2.25 -16.48
CA GLU A 245 12.51 -1.87 -15.37
C GLU A 245 13.26 -0.99 -14.35
N TYR A 246 14.50 -1.34 -14.00
CA TYR A 246 15.32 -0.52 -13.11
C TYR A 246 15.57 0.87 -13.70
N ALA A 247 15.96 0.97 -14.98
CA ALA A 247 16.15 2.24 -15.68
C ALA A 247 14.88 3.10 -15.68
N ARG A 248 13.73 2.48 -15.95
CA ARG A 248 12.42 3.12 -15.99
C ARG A 248 12.02 3.67 -14.63
N TRP A 249 12.02 2.83 -13.59
CA TRP A 249 11.48 3.21 -12.28
C TRP A 249 12.39 4.15 -11.51
N ARG A 250 13.72 4.00 -11.58
CA ARG A 250 14.66 4.96 -10.94
C ARG A 250 14.50 6.37 -11.53
N SER A 251 14.33 6.46 -12.85
CA SER A 251 14.17 7.74 -13.55
C SER A 251 12.79 8.36 -13.28
N ALA A 252 11.73 7.56 -13.31
CA ALA A 252 10.36 8.01 -13.00
C ALA A 252 10.24 8.56 -11.58
N ALA A 253 10.78 7.84 -10.59
CA ALA A 253 10.80 8.29 -9.20
C ALA A 253 11.67 9.56 -9.04
N LEU A 254 12.81 9.66 -9.73
CA LEU A 254 13.64 10.87 -9.66
C LEU A 254 12.92 12.11 -10.22
N VAL A 255 12.28 11.99 -11.39
CA VAL A 255 11.54 13.09 -12.03
C VAL A 255 10.46 13.65 -11.10
N THR A 256 9.76 12.77 -10.39
CA THR A 256 8.67 13.16 -9.47
C THR A 256 9.20 13.73 -8.16
N ALA A 257 10.27 13.16 -7.59
CA ALA A 257 10.96 13.74 -6.44
C ALA A 257 11.47 15.17 -6.73
N GLU A 258 12.09 15.39 -7.89
CA GLU A 258 12.55 16.72 -8.30
C GLU A 258 11.40 17.69 -8.60
N THR A 259 10.25 17.17 -9.02
CA THR A 259 9.05 17.99 -9.25
C THR A 259 8.50 18.48 -7.91
N LEU A 260 8.43 17.62 -6.90
CA LEU A 260 8.04 18.01 -5.54
C LEU A 260 9.01 19.02 -4.91
N LEU A 261 10.33 18.86 -5.12
CA LEU A 261 11.34 19.80 -4.61
C LEU A 261 11.35 21.16 -5.32
N ALA A 262 10.79 21.23 -6.53
CA ALA A 262 10.69 22.48 -7.28
C ALA A 262 9.40 23.27 -6.98
N GLY A 263 8.43 22.63 -6.33
CA GLY A 263 7.19 23.25 -5.88
C GLY A 263 7.26 23.73 -4.43
N ASP A 264 6.15 24.29 -3.97
CA ASP A 264 5.99 24.85 -2.62
C ASP A 264 5.08 23.98 -1.73
N GLU A 265 4.75 22.76 -2.18
CA GLU A 265 3.78 21.88 -1.51
C GLU A 265 4.39 21.04 -0.38
N LEU A 266 5.71 21.06 -0.20
CA LEU A 266 6.37 20.29 0.86
C LEU A 266 6.55 21.15 2.12
N THR A 267 6.31 20.54 3.28
CA THR A 267 6.70 21.14 4.56
C THR A 267 8.24 21.16 4.69
N PRO A 268 8.85 21.90 5.63
CA PRO A 268 10.30 21.81 5.87
C PRO A 268 10.80 20.40 6.20
N THR A 269 9.97 19.55 6.79
CA THR A 269 10.29 18.13 7.01
C THR A 269 10.15 17.33 5.73
N GLY A 270 9.11 17.60 4.93
CA GLY A 270 8.93 17.06 3.59
C GLY A 270 10.09 17.37 2.65
N THR A 271 10.55 18.62 2.59
CA THR A 271 11.69 19.02 1.75
C THR A 271 12.94 18.24 2.10
N ARG A 272 13.22 18.04 3.41
CA ARG A 272 14.35 17.22 3.86
C ARG A 272 14.19 15.76 3.43
N PHE A 273 13.02 15.18 3.69
CA PHE A 273 12.73 13.80 3.30
C PHE A 273 12.88 13.57 1.79
N VAL A 274 12.23 14.40 0.97
CA VAL A 274 12.29 14.27 -0.49
C VAL A 274 13.69 14.58 -1.04
N THR A 275 14.46 15.45 -0.38
CA THR A 275 15.86 15.68 -0.73
C THR A 275 16.69 14.41 -0.57
N GLU A 276 16.52 13.66 0.53
CA GLU A 276 17.20 12.38 0.73
C GLU A 276 16.77 11.32 -0.28
N LEU A 277 15.46 11.22 -0.56
CA LEU A 277 14.94 10.38 -1.65
C LEU A 277 15.62 10.71 -2.98
N ALA A 278 15.67 11.99 -3.34
CA ALA A 278 16.28 12.45 -4.59
C ALA A 278 17.80 12.18 -4.61
N THR A 279 18.49 12.29 -3.47
CA THR A 279 19.92 11.94 -3.36
C THR A 279 20.15 10.46 -3.68
N VAL A 280 19.36 9.55 -3.10
CA VAL A 280 19.43 8.11 -3.40
C VAL A 280 19.13 7.86 -4.87
N LEU A 281 18.05 8.44 -5.40
CA LEU A 281 17.63 8.26 -6.78
C LEU A 281 18.64 8.82 -7.79
N ARG A 282 19.29 9.96 -7.49
CA ARG A 282 20.38 10.50 -8.33
C ARG A 282 21.58 9.56 -8.36
N ALA A 283 21.97 9.00 -7.21
CA ALA A 283 23.05 8.02 -7.16
C ALA A 283 22.70 6.79 -8.00
N TRP A 284 21.48 6.28 -7.89
CA TRP A 284 20.99 5.14 -8.68
C TRP A 284 20.89 5.46 -10.17
N CYS A 285 20.42 6.64 -10.56
CA CYS A 285 20.40 7.08 -11.96
C CYS A 285 21.80 7.24 -12.57
N ALA A 286 22.82 7.48 -11.74
CA ALA A 286 24.21 7.55 -12.20
C ALA A 286 24.87 6.17 -12.39
N GLU A 287 24.24 5.09 -11.93
CA GLU A 287 24.74 3.73 -12.14
C GLU A 287 24.63 3.35 -13.62
N PRO A 288 25.72 2.87 -14.24
CA PRO A 288 25.74 2.56 -15.66
C PRO A 288 24.84 1.37 -15.98
N LEU A 289 24.04 1.50 -17.04
CA LEU A 289 23.25 0.41 -17.62
C LEU A 289 23.58 0.26 -19.11
N PRO A 290 23.27 -0.90 -19.72
CA PRO A 290 23.38 -1.04 -21.16
C PRO A 290 22.55 0.03 -21.89
N PRO A 291 23.10 0.73 -22.90
CA PRO A 291 22.38 1.79 -23.61
C PRO A 291 21.05 1.34 -24.21
N SER A 292 20.91 0.05 -24.54
CA SER A 292 19.66 -0.53 -25.02
C SER A 292 18.57 -0.52 -23.95
N ALA A 293 18.91 -0.80 -22.69
CA ALA A 293 17.94 -0.79 -21.60
C ALA A 293 17.45 0.64 -21.31
N GLU A 294 18.38 1.60 -21.28
CA GLU A 294 18.06 3.02 -21.11
C GLU A 294 17.21 3.57 -22.25
N ALA A 295 17.51 3.19 -23.50
CA ALA A 295 16.75 3.60 -24.67
C ALA A 295 15.29 3.10 -24.63
N VAL A 296 15.07 1.84 -24.24
CA VAL A 296 13.72 1.28 -24.10
C VAL A 296 12.94 2.00 -22.99
N ALA A 297 13.54 2.15 -21.81
CA ALA A 297 12.91 2.85 -20.69
C ALA A 297 12.56 4.31 -21.03
N ALA A 298 13.45 5.02 -21.74
CA ALA A 298 13.21 6.38 -22.20
C ALA A 298 12.08 6.46 -23.23
N ALA A 299 12.00 5.51 -24.16
CA ALA A 299 10.93 5.45 -25.15
C ALA A 299 9.57 5.21 -24.50
N GLU A 300 9.48 4.31 -23.52
CA GLU A 300 8.26 4.06 -22.75
C GLU A 300 7.82 5.29 -21.94
N ALA A 301 8.76 5.94 -21.26
CA ALA A 301 8.48 7.15 -20.50
C ALA A 301 7.98 8.30 -21.40
N ALA A 302 8.61 8.49 -22.57
CA ALA A 302 8.18 9.50 -23.55
C ALA A 302 6.79 9.18 -24.14
N ALA A 303 6.51 7.91 -24.42
CA ALA A 303 5.21 7.46 -24.90
C ALA A 303 4.10 7.69 -23.86
N HIS A 304 4.37 7.35 -22.59
CA HIS A 304 3.44 7.63 -21.49
C HIS A 304 3.20 9.13 -21.33
N GLN A 305 4.26 9.93 -21.25
CA GLN A 305 4.14 11.39 -21.12
C GLN A 305 3.34 12.02 -22.26
N SER A 306 3.54 11.54 -23.49
CA SER A 306 2.80 12.02 -24.66
C SER A 306 1.30 11.71 -24.57
N ARG A 307 0.93 10.49 -24.15
CA ARG A 307 -0.48 10.12 -23.92
C ARG A 307 -1.10 10.97 -22.80
N TRP A 308 -0.38 11.11 -21.69
CA TRP A 308 -0.82 11.90 -20.55
C TRP A 308 -1.07 13.36 -20.94
N GLN A 309 -0.16 13.98 -21.70
CA GLN A 309 -0.31 15.38 -22.14
C GLN A 309 -1.45 15.57 -23.14
N ALA A 310 -1.70 14.58 -24.00
CA ALA A 310 -2.84 14.61 -24.93
C ALA A 310 -4.18 14.65 -24.17
N THR A 311 -4.26 14.02 -23.01
CA THR A 311 -5.46 13.98 -22.17
C THR A 311 -5.56 15.16 -21.20
N ASN A 312 -4.44 15.54 -20.57
CA ASN A 312 -4.44 16.46 -19.42
C ASN A 312 -3.86 17.86 -19.73
N GLY A 313 -3.36 18.08 -20.96
CA GLY A 313 -2.72 19.33 -21.37
C GLY A 313 -1.20 19.36 -21.13
N PRO A 314 -0.53 20.46 -21.52
CA PRO A 314 0.92 20.57 -21.43
C PRO A 314 1.39 20.65 -19.97
N LEU A 315 2.57 20.09 -19.71
CA LEU A 315 3.22 20.25 -18.41
C LEU A 315 3.74 21.68 -18.26
N PRO A 316 3.67 22.27 -17.05
CA PRO A 316 4.24 23.59 -16.81
C PRO A 316 5.75 23.59 -17.15
N HIS A 317 6.18 24.61 -17.90
CA HIS A 317 7.59 24.74 -18.27
C HIS A 317 8.46 24.90 -17.02
N ARG A 318 9.41 23.99 -16.81
CA ARG A 318 10.52 24.20 -15.86
C ARG A 318 11.38 25.35 -16.37
N SER A 319 11.06 26.59 -15.97
CA SER A 319 12.01 27.70 -16.11
C SER A 319 13.24 27.32 -15.30
N ARG A 320 14.37 27.08 -15.99
CA ARG A 320 15.67 26.97 -15.33
C ARG A 320 15.91 28.31 -14.65
N LEU A 321 15.65 28.40 -13.35
CA LEU A 321 16.13 29.49 -12.53
C LEU A 321 17.65 29.38 -12.55
N SER A 322 18.29 30.19 -13.38
CA SER A 322 19.71 30.51 -13.30
C SER A 322 19.97 30.95 -11.86
N ARG A 323 20.68 30.13 -11.09
CA ARG A 323 21.18 30.54 -9.78
C ARG A 323 22.22 31.65 -9.99
N PRO A 324 22.18 32.75 -9.21
CA PRO A 324 23.29 33.69 -9.12
C PRO A 324 24.53 33.03 -8.50
#